data_AF-A0A2C9KTA3-F1
#
_entry.id   AF-A0A2C9KTA3-F1
#
_cell.length_a   1.000
_cell.length_b   1.000
_cell.length_c   1.000
_cell.angle_alpha   90.00
_cell.angle_beta   90.00
_cell.angle_gamma   90.00
#
_symmetry.space_group_name_H-M   'P 1'
#
loop_
_entity.id
_entity.type
_entity.pdbx_description
1 polymer ?
#
loop_
_entity_poly.entity_id
_entity_poly.type
_entity_poly.pdbx_seq_one_letter_code
_entity_poly.pdbx_strand_id
1 'polypeptide(L)'
;MSTCQGEEKGLLKPLEICTALFNQLYYPSEHIAWFRQKKILSGNSAPFSLLGLLFWALALLGEIAKCLVRLMRLNAQAKSLQKQRKLDRDSSHETSTQNIQIQENLKKLTAEKMDCILLFLQYSCDFINAISWMPPGVLWAQKLKSSTNGILGMIASFIMLYRNWPSSQNS
;
A
#
# COMPACT_ATOMS: atom_id res chain seq x y z
N MET A 1 0.39 -23.38 16.35
CA MET A 1 0.76 -22.47 15.23
C MET A 1 0.05 -21.10 15.39
N SER A 2 -0.11 -20.64 16.64
CA SER A 2 -0.96 -19.49 16.99
C SER A 2 -0.18 -18.30 17.56
N THR A 3 1.12 -18.47 17.80
CA THR A 3 1.98 -17.46 18.44
C THR A 3 2.42 -16.36 17.48
N CYS A 4 2.67 -16.65 16.19
CA CYS A 4 3.08 -15.62 15.22
C CYS A 4 1.96 -14.63 14.84
N GLN A 5 0.68 -14.97 15.02
CA GLN A 5 -0.41 -14.06 14.65
C GLN A 5 -0.69 -12.95 15.68
N GLY A 6 -0.19 -13.09 16.92
CA GLY A 6 -0.39 -12.10 17.98
C GLY A 6 0.55 -10.91 17.87
N GLU A 7 1.83 -11.16 17.63
CA GLU A 7 2.88 -10.13 17.55
C GLU A 7 2.75 -9.25 16.31
N GLU A 8 2.40 -9.83 15.14
CA GLU A 8 2.24 -9.08 13.88
C GLU A 8 1.02 -8.13 13.88
N LYS A 9 -0.08 -8.52 14.53
CA LYS A 9 -1.23 -7.60 14.74
C LYS A 9 -0.87 -6.44 15.67
N GLY A 10 0.08 -6.66 16.58
CA GLY A 10 0.65 -5.64 17.44
C GLY A 10 1.52 -4.65 16.69
N LEU A 11 2.25 -5.09 15.65
CA LEU A 11 3.12 -4.25 14.80
C LEU A 11 2.36 -3.46 13.72
N LEU A 12 1.25 -3.98 13.19
CA LEU A 12 0.45 -3.29 12.17
C LEU A 12 -0.18 -2.00 12.68
N LYS A 13 -0.72 -2.00 13.90
CA LYS A 13 -1.36 -0.81 14.49
C LYS A 13 -0.44 0.41 14.64
N PRO A 14 0.76 0.31 15.25
CA PRO A 14 1.67 1.45 15.33
C PRO A 14 2.12 1.89 13.94
N LEU A 15 2.33 0.95 13.00
CA LEU A 15 2.65 1.29 11.62
C LEU A 15 1.51 2.08 10.95
N GLU A 16 0.25 1.65 11.11
CA GLU A 16 -0.93 2.36 10.62
C GLU A 16 -1.02 3.77 11.21
N ILE A 17 -0.82 3.91 12.51
CA ILE A 17 -0.83 5.21 13.20
C ILE A 17 0.31 6.10 12.68
N CYS A 18 1.53 5.59 12.60
CA CYS A 18 2.68 6.35 12.07
C CYS A 18 2.45 6.81 10.63
N THR A 19 1.96 5.93 9.75
CA THR A 19 1.64 6.29 8.36
C THR A 19 0.56 7.37 8.29
N ALA A 20 -0.50 7.25 9.10
CA ALA A 20 -1.55 8.26 9.18
C ALA A 20 -1.02 9.61 9.69
N LEU A 21 -0.13 9.59 10.70
CA LEU A 21 0.51 10.79 11.22
C LEU A 21 1.37 11.47 10.16
N PHE A 22 2.19 10.74 9.40
CA PHE A 22 2.99 11.31 8.32
C PHE A 22 2.12 11.95 7.22
N ASN A 23 1.02 11.29 6.85
CA ASN A 23 0.04 11.88 5.93
C ASN A 23 -0.56 13.17 6.48
N GLN A 24 -0.86 13.21 7.78
CA GLN A 24 -1.43 14.41 8.40
C GLN A 24 -0.41 15.55 8.49
N LEU A 25 0.88 15.25 8.68
CA LEU A 25 1.96 16.23 8.75
C LEU A 25 2.36 16.81 7.38
N TYR A 26 2.03 16.12 6.29
CA TYR A 26 2.26 16.61 4.94
C TYR A 26 1.58 17.97 4.69
N TYR A 27 0.28 18.08 4.96
CA TYR A 27 -0.50 19.29 4.67
C TYR A 27 -0.02 20.54 5.43
N PRO A 28 0.22 20.51 6.77
CA PRO A 28 0.80 21.63 7.49
C PRO A 28 2.15 22.06 6.92
N SER A 29 3.01 21.11 6.55
CA SER A 29 4.32 21.40 5.97
C SER A 29 4.19 22.12 4.61
N GLU A 30 3.26 21.66 3.77
CA GLU A 30 2.96 22.27 2.49
C GLU A 30 2.41 23.71 2.65
N HIS A 31 1.47 23.92 3.58
CA HIS A 31 0.92 25.25 3.84
C HIS A 31 1.97 26.25 4.33
N ILE A 32 2.86 25.85 5.24
CA ILE A 32 3.95 26.72 5.70
C ILE A 32 4.90 27.05 4.55
N ALA A 33 5.23 26.08 3.71
CA ALA A 33 6.05 26.30 2.52
C ALA A 33 5.38 27.32 1.57
N TRP A 34 4.09 27.15 1.30
CA TRP A 34 3.31 28.02 0.44
C TRP A 34 3.21 29.45 0.99
N PHE A 35 2.92 29.63 2.29
CA PHE A 35 2.87 30.94 2.93
C PHE A 35 4.20 31.71 2.81
N ARG A 36 5.32 30.99 2.94
CA ARG A 36 6.66 31.57 2.76
C ARG A 36 6.96 31.89 1.31
N GLN A 37 6.54 31.06 0.35
CA GLN A 37 6.65 31.35 -1.08
C GLN A 37 5.87 32.61 -1.48
N LYS A 38 4.70 32.83 -0.88
CA LYS A 38 3.88 34.03 -1.07
C LYS A 38 4.35 35.24 -0.26
N LYS A 39 5.46 35.13 0.48
CA LYS A 39 6.02 36.16 1.36
C LYS A 39 5.04 36.69 2.43
N ILE A 40 4.02 35.89 2.76
CA ILE A 40 3.09 36.17 3.86
C ILE A 40 3.81 35.92 5.19
N LEU A 41 4.65 34.89 5.23
CA LEU A 41 5.56 34.60 6.34
C LEU A 41 7.00 34.83 5.88
N SER A 42 7.83 35.46 6.72
CA SER A 42 9.25 35.65 6.45
C SER A 42 10.04 34.34 6.58
N GLY A 43 11.04 34.15 5.72
CA GLY A 43 12.00 33.03 5.80
C GLY A 43 11.99 32.10 4.59
N ASN A 44 12.89 31.11 4.59
CA ASN A 44 13.06 30.17 3.49
C ASN A 44 11.92 29.11 3.47
N SER A 45 11.30 28.90 2.30
CA SER A 45 10.27 27.88 2.07
C SER A 45 10.84 26.49 1.80
N ALA A 46 12.07 26.39 1.28
CA ALA A 46 12.72 25.15 0.88
C ALA A 46 12.73 24.04 1.97
N PRO A 47 13.05 24.31 3.25
CA PRO A 47 13.04 23.24 4.26
C PRO A 47 11.64 22.68 4.53
N PHE A 48 10.58 23.48 4.41
CA PHE A 48 9.20 23.04 4.61
C PHE A 48 8.68 22.24 3.41
N SER A 49 9.08 22.62 2.19
CA SER A 49 8.83 21.80 1.01
C SER A 49 9.53 20.45 1.10
N LEU A 50 10.78 20.43 1.58
CA LEU A 50 11.54 19.18 1.77
C LEU A 50 10.93 18.30 2.87
N LEU A 51 10.51 18.88 3.98
CA LEU A 51 9.81 18.17 5.06
C LEU A 51 8.51 17.53 4.56
N GLY A 52 7.73 18.25 3.75
CA GLY A 52 6.52 17.70 3.13
C GLY A 52 6.85 16.50 2.26
N LEU A 53 7.85 16.63 1.39
CA LEU A 53 8.29 15.53 0.52
C LEU A 53 8.80 14.33 1.31
N LEU A 54 9.51 14.57 2.42
CA LEU A 54 9.97 13.53 3.33
C LEU A 54 8.81 12.81 4.02
N PHE A 55 7.83 13.55 4.56
CA PHE A 55 6.64 12.96 5.18
C PHE A 55 5.86 12.11 4.18
N TRP A 56 5.68 12.60 2.96
CA TRP A 56 5.02 11.84 1.91
C TRP A 56 5.77 10.55 1.56
N ALA A 57 7.09 10.61 1.39
CA ALA A 57 7.91 9.43 1.13
C ALA A 57 7.86 8.41 2.29
N LEU A 58 7.90 8.86 3.54
CA LEU A 58 7.78 8.00 4.71
C LEU A 58 6.39 7.36 4.83
N ALA A 59 5.33 8.11 4.51
CA ALA A 59 3.97 7.58 4.48
C ALA A 59 3.84 6.46 3.43
N LEU A 60 4.35 6.69 2.21
CA LEU A 60 4.35 5.71 1.13
C LEU A 60 5.15 4.44 1.50
N LEU A 61 6.31 4.59 2.14
CA LEU A 61 7.09 3.46 2.63
C LEU A 61 6.29 2.64 3.67
N GLY A 62 5.54 3.32 4.54
CA GLY A 62 4.64 2.67 5.49
C GLY A 62 3.49 1.92 4.81
N GLU A 63 2.88 2.48 3.77
CA GLU A 63 1.86 1.80 2.95
C GLU A 63 2.42 0.53 2.27
N ILE A 64 3.62 0.63 1.69
CA ILE A 64 4.33 -0.52 1.10
C ILE A 64 4.55 -1.61 2.15
N ALA A 65 5.03 -1.26 3.34
CA ALA A 65 5.24 -2.22 4.43
C ALA A 65 3.92 -2.89 4.85
N LYS A 66 2.83 -2.13 4.98
CA LYS A 66 1.49 -2.68 5.27
C LYS A 66 1.03 -3.67 4.17
N CYS A 67 1.22 -3.34 2.90
CA CYS A 67 0.92 -4.24 1.79
C CYS A 67 1.72 -5.54 1.88
N LEU A 68 3.01 -5.48 2.20
CA LEU A 68 3.86 -6.67 2.33
C LEU A 68 3.38 -7.58 3.47
N VAL A 69 3.13 -7.03 4.66
CA VAL A 69 2.62 -7.79 5.81
C VAL A 69 1.26 -8.41 5.46
N ARG A 70 0.35 -7.66 4.83
CA ARG A 70 -0.95 -8.17 4.39
C ARG A 70 -0.80 -9.31 3.37
N LEU A 71 0.10 -9.17 2.40
CA LEU A 71 0.36 -10.20 1.39
C LEU A 71 0.90 -11.50 2.01
N MET A 72 1.80 -11.39 3.00
CA MET A 72 2.30 -12.54 3.76
C MET A 72 1.17 -13.25 4.52
N ARG A 73 0.28 -12.49 5.17
CA ARG A 73 -0.91 -13.02 5.85
C ARG A 73 -1.86 -13.73 4.90
N LEU A 74 -2.17 -13.13 3.75
CA LEU A 74 -3.04 -13.72 2.74
C LEU A 74 -2.46 -15.03 2.19
N ASN A 75 -1.13 -15.08 1.96
CA ASN A 75 -0.46 -16.30 1.53
C ASN A 75 -0.50 -17.39 2.62
N ALA A 76 -0.29 -17.04 3.89
CA ALA A 76 -0.39 -17.98 5.00
C ALA A 76 -1.81 -18.56 5.14
N GLN A 77 -2.84 -17.71 5.02
CA GLN A 77 -4.25 -18.11 5.08
C GLN A 77 -4.67 -18.97 3.87
N ALA A 78 -4.20 -18.63 2.66
CA ALA A 78 -4.42 -19.44 1.48
C ALA A 78 -3.80 -20.84 1.64
N LYS A 79 -2.58 -20.92 2.18
CA LYS A 79 -1.88 -22.18 2.44
C LYS A 79 -2.60 -23.04 3.48
N SER A 80 -3.13 -22.44 4.55
CA SER A 80 -3.88 -23.18 5.58
C SER A 80 -5.20 -23.73 5.04
N LEU A 81 -5.95 -22.94 4.26
CA LEU A 81 -7.21 -23.39 3.64
C LEU A 81 -6.98 -24.48 2.58
N GLN A 82 -5.91 -24.37 1.79
CA GLN A 82 -5.53 -25.44 0.86
C GLN A 82 -5.19 -26.74 1.58
N LYS A 83 -4.53 -26.66 2.75
CA LYS A 83 -4.25 -27.85 3.57
C LYS A 83 -5.54 -28.48 4.11
N GLN A 84 -6.47 -27.67 4.64
CA GLN A 84 -7.77 -28.15 5.10
C GLN A 84 -8.54 -28.85 3.97
N ARG A 85 -8.58 -28.25 2.77
CA ARG A 85 -9.22 -28.87 1.60
C ARG A 85 -8.65 -30.24 1.24
N LYS A 86 -7.34 -30.43 1.37
CA LYS A 86 -6.70 -31.73 1.07
C LYS A 86 -7.07 -32.78 2.11
N LEU A 87 -7.07 -32.41 3.40
CA LEU A 87 -7.46 -33.30 4.49
C LEU A 87 -8.94 -33.71 4.38
N ASP A 88 -9.83 -32.76 4.11
CA ASP A 88 -11.28 -33.00 3.96
C ASP A 88 -11.61 -33.84 2.71
N ARG A 89 -10.73 -33.84 1.70
CA ARG A 89 -10.89 -34.67 0.49
C ARG A 89 -10.55 -36.14 0.72
N ASP A 90 -9.62 -36.42 1.64
CA ASP A 90 -9.17 -37.79 1.94
C ASP A 90 -10.11 -38.47 2.96
N SER A 91 -10.86 -37.71 3.77
CA SER A 91 -11.91 -38.20 4.66
C SER A 91 -13.27 -38.26 3.96
N SER A 92 -13.46 -39.23 3.07
CA SER A 92 -14.69 -39.41 2.30
C SER A 92 -15.90 -39.80 3.16
N HIS A 93 -16.68 -38.82 3.63
CA HIS A 93 -18.15 -38.84 3.79
C HIS A 93 -18.61 -37.46 4.32
N GLU A 94 -19.45 -36.73 3.56
CA GLU A 94 -20.05 -35.41 3.90
C GLU A 94 -19.03 -34.23 3.86
N THR A 95 -19.20 -33.09 3.18
CA THR A 95 -20.38 -32.29 2.81
C THR A 95 -20.02 -31.42 1.59
N SER A 96 -20.78 -31.50 0.49
CA SER A 96 -20.58 -30.66 -0.71
C SER A 96 -20.55 -29.15 -0.40
N THR A 97 -21.33 -28.73 0.60
CA THR A 97 -21.42 -27.34 1.06
C THR A 97 -20.11 -26.79 1.64
N GLN A 98 -19.36 -27.58 2.42
CA GLN A 98 -18.09 -27.15 3.01
C GLN A 98 -17.00 -26.98 1.94
N ASN A 99 -16.97 -27.86 0.95
CA ASN A 99 -16.07 -27.75 -0.20
C ASN A 99 -16.38 -26.50 -1.07
N ILE A 100 -17.66 -26.18 -1.27
CA ILE A 100 -18.09 -24.96 -1.97
C ILE A 100 -17.61 -23.73 -1.19
N GLN A 101 -17.84 -23.67 0.13
CA GLN A 101 -17.42 -22.55 0.98
C GLN A 101 -15.89 -22.34 0.96
N ILE A 102 -15.11 -23.43 1.01
CA ILE A 102 -13.64 -23.34 0.91
C ILE A 102 -13.21 -22.79 -0.45
N GLN A 103 -13.86 -23.22 -1.54
CA GLN A 103 -13.56 -22.68 -2.87
C GLN A 103 -13.89 -21.19 -2.98
N GLU A 104 -15.02 -20.75 -2.46
CA GLU A 104 -15.39 -19.33 -2.43
C GLU A 104 -14.39 -18.50 -1.61
N ASN A 105 -13.99 -19.00 -0.43
CA ASN A 105 -12.97 -18.36 0.39
C ASN A 105 -11.62 -18.24 -0.34
N LEU A 106 -11.20 -19.27 -1.09
CA LEU A 106 -9.98 -19.22 -1.90
C LEU A 106 -10.09 -18.23 -3.06
N LYS A 107 -11.25 -18.15 -3.72
CA LYS A 107 -11.51 -17.13 -4.77
C LYS A 107 -11.42 -15.73 -4.19
N LYS A 108 -12.07 -15.49 -3.04
CA LYS A 108 -12.04 -14.20 -2.33
C LYS A 108 -10.61 -13.81 -1.94
N LEU A 109 -9.84 -14.74 -1.36
CA LEU A 109 -8.43 -14.51 -1.02
C LEU A 109 -7.57 -14.18 -2.23
N THR A 110 -7.84 -14.81 -3.38
CA THR A 110 -7.13 -14.55 -4.62
C THR A 110 -7.41 -13.14 -5.15
N ALA A 111 -8.67 -12.70 -5.07
CA ALA A 111 -9.05 -11.32 -5.39
C ALA A 111 -8.37 -10.32 -4.44
N GLU A 112 -8.47 -10.53 -3.11
CA GLU A 112 -7.83 -9.67 -2.11
C GLU A 112 -6.30 -9.60 -2.28
N LYS A 113 -5.68 -10.70 -2.69
CA LYS A 113 -4.25 -10.75 -3.01
C LYS A 113 -3.92 -9.91 -4.23
N MET A 114 -4.71 -10.02 -5.30
CA MET A 114 -4.51 -9.21 -6.51
C MET A 114 -4.64 -7.72 -6.19
N ASP A 115 -5.67 -7.33 -5.42
CA ASP A 115 -5.84 -5.94 -4.98
C ASP A 115 -4.65 -5.45 -4.16
N CYS A 116 -4.12 -6.28 -3.27
CA CYS A 116 -2.94 -5.94 -2.46
C CYS A 116 -1.67 -5.79 -3.31
N ILE A 117 -1.50 -6.60 -4.37
CA ILE A 117 -0.39 -6.48 -5.32
C ILE A 117 -0.50 -5.18 -6.11
N LEU A 118 -1.70 -4.85 -6.59
CA LEU A 118 -1.94 -3.61 -7.32
C LEU A 118 -1.68 -2.38 -6.45
N LEU A 119 -2.13 -2.38 -5.18
CA LEU A 119 -1.79 -1.35 -4.20
C LEU A 119 -0.29 -1.20 -4.01
N PHE A 120 0.41 -2.33 -3.81
CA PHE A 120 1.86 -2.32 -3.64
C PHE A 120 2.58 -1.70 -4.84
N LEU A 121 2.16 -2.04 -6.06
CA LEU A 121 2.72 -1.46 -7.29
C LEU A 121 2.44 0.04 -7.39
N GLN A 122 1.22 0.47 -7.09
CA GLN A 122 0.85 1.88 -7.05
C GLN A 122 1.72 2.66 -6.07
N TYR A 123 1.79 2.23 -4.80
CA TYR A 123 2.60 2.91 -3.79
C TYR A 123 4.09 2.91 -4.13
N SER A 124 4.59 1.84 -4.79
CA SER A 124 5.97 1.79 -5.26
C SER A 124 6.24 2.83 -6.36
N CYS A 125 5.31 2.99 -7.31
CA CYS A 125 5.42 4.01 -8.36
C CYS A 125 5.41 5.42 -7.76
N ASP A 126 4.48 5.69 -6.84
CA ASP A 126 4.38 6.97 -6.14
C ASP A 126 5.63 7.24 -5.30
N PHE A 127 6.17 6.22 -4.64
CA PHE A 127 7.40 6.35 -3.84
C PHE A 127 8.61 6.67 -4.71
N ILE A 128 8.77 5.98 -5.84
CA ILE A 128 9.85 6.28 -6.80
C ILE A 128 9.76 7.73 -7.28
N ASN A 129 8.55 8.20 -7.57
CA ASN A 129 8.30 9.58 -7.96
C ASN A 129 8.62 10.58 -6.82
N ALA A 130 8.22 10.29 -5.58
CA ALA A 130 8.53 11.10 -4.41
C ALA A 130 10.04 11.24 -4.18
N ILE A 131 10.80 10.14 -4.25
CA ILE A 131 12.26 10.17 -4.14
C ILE A 131 12.88 11.00 -5.28
N SER A 132 12.30 10.95 -6.49
CA SER A 132 12.83 11.66 -7.65
C SER A 132 12.87 13.19 -7.46
N TRP A 133 11.93 13.74 -6.69
CA TRP A 133 11.79 15.17 -6.42
C TRP A 133 12.68 15.68 -5.27
N MET A 134 13.37 14.78 -4.55
CA MET A 134 14.25 15.18 -3.46
C MET A 134 15.53 15.88 -3.93
N PRO A 135 16.26 16.59 -3.05
CA PRO A 135 17.55 17.19 -3.37
C PRO A 135 18.60 16.12 -3.71
N PRO A 136 19.65 16.50 -4.48
CA PRO A 136 20.73 15.58 -4.80
C PRO A 136 21.40 15.04 -3.52
N GLY A 137 21.79 13.77 -3.55
CA GLY A 137 22.38 13.07 -2.39
C GLY A 137 21.44 12.08 -1.69
N VAL A 138 20.13 12.13 -1.97
CA VAL A 138 19.16 11.12 -1.49
C VAL A 138 18.93 10.08 -2.58
N LEU A 139 19.42 8.84 -2.40
CA LEU A 139 19.19 7.71 -3.31
C LEU A 139 19.42 8.06 -4.81
N TRP A 140 18.35 8.03 -5.61
CA TRP A 140 18.32 8.37 -7.04
C TRP A 140 17.65 9.72 -7.34
N ALA A 141 17.51 10.58 -6.33
CA ALA A 141 16.96 11.91 -6.47
C ALA A 141 17.62 12.68 -7.62
N GLN A 142 16.81 13.39 -8.41
CA GLN A 142 17.24 14.18 -9.58
C GLN A 142 17.92 13.38 -10.72
N LYS A 143 18.03 12.04 -10.63
CA LYS A 143 18.62 11.22 -11.70
C LYS A 143 17.60 10.71 -12.71
N LEU A 144 16.31 10.74 -12.37
CA LEU A 144 15.22 10.30 -13.25
C LEU A 144 14.82 11.41 -14.23
N LYS A 145 14.59 11.03 -15.49
CA LYS A 145 14.03 11.94 -16.50
C LYS A 145 12.59 12.28 -16.15
N SER A 146 12.18 13.53 -16.39
CA SER A 146 10.81 13.99 -16.13
C SER A 146 9.73 13.11 -16.80
N SER A 147 10.01 12.58 -18.00
CA SER A 147 9.12 11.64 -18.69
C SER A 147 8.86 10.34 -17.93
N THR A 148 9.87 9.81 -17.22
CA THR A 148 9.73 8.58 -16.42
C THR A 148 8.78 8.79 -15.25
N ASN A 149 8.87 9.95 -14.58
CA ASN A 149 7.95 10.32 -13.50
C ASN A 149 6.50 10.41 -13.99
N GLY A 150 6.28 10.97 -15.19
CA GLY A 150 4.97 11.01 -15.82
C GLY A 150 4.40 9.61 -16.10
N ILE A 151 5.23 8.69 -16.60
CA ILE A 151 4.81 7.30 -16.86
C ILE A 151 4.42 6.58 -15.56
N LEU A 152 5.22 6.73 -14.50
CA LEU A 152 4.91 6.15 -13.18
C LEU A 152 3.58 6.68 -12.63
N GLY A 153 3.32 7.99 -12.75
CA GLY A 153 2.06 8.60 -12.35
C GLY A 153 0.86 8.10 -13.17
N MET A 154 1.04 7.88 -14.48
CA MET A 154 0.00 7.27 -15.32
C MET A 154 -0.30 5.84 -14.89
N ILE A 155 0.72 5.01 -14.66
CA ILE A 155 0.54 3.63 -14.17
C ILE A 155 -0.23 3.61 -12.85
N ALA A 156 0.17 4.45 -11.89
CA ALA A 156 -0.52 4.58 -10.61
C ALA A 156 -1.99 4.98 -10.78
N SER A 157 -2.27 5.93 -11.68
CA SER A 157 -3.63 6.39 -11.99
C SER A 157 -4.48 5.31 -12.65
N PHE A 158 -3.92 4.56 -13.60
CA PHE A 158 -4.59 3.42 -14.23
C PHE A 158 -4.92 2.32 -13.23
N ILE A 159 -3.98 1.99 -12.33
CA ILE A 159 -4.21 1.02 -11.26
C ILE A 159 -5.35 1.49 -10.36
N MET A 160 -5.35 2.76 -9.95
CA MET A 160 -6.39 3.33 -9.11
C MET A 160 -7.76 3.32 -9.81
N LEU A 161 -7.81 3.66 -11.10
CA LEU A 161 -9.05 3.62 -11.89
C LEU A 161 -9.58 2.21 -12.02
N TYR A 162 -8.72 1.25 -12.38
CA TYR A 162 -9.09 -0.16 -12.53
C TYR A 162 -9.68 -0.74 -11.23
N ARG A 163 -9.04 -0.46 -10.09
CA ARG A 163 -9.49 -0.96 -8.79
C ARG A 163 -10.80 -0.35 -8.32
N ASN A 164 -11.05 0.91 -8.64
CA ASN A 164 -12.28 1.60 -8.25
C ASN A 164 -13.37 1.54 -9.32
N TRP A 165 -13.12 0.88 -10.45
CA TRP A 165 -14.12 0.75 -11.51
C TRP A 165 -15.28 -0.11 -11.01
N PRO A 166 -16.52 0.41 -11.01
CA PRO A 166 -17.68 -0.37 -10.60
C PRO A 166 -17.84 -1.53 -11.59
N SER A 167 -17.57 -2.74 -11.13
CA SER A 167 -17.95 -3.94 -11.86
C SER A 167 -19.48 -3.98 -11.82
N SER A 168 -20.12 -3.90 -12.99
CA SER A 168 -21.56 -4.14 -13.14
C SER A 168 -21.91 -5.43 -12.40
N GLN A 169 -22.49 -5.30 -11.20
CA GLN A 169 -23.03 -6.45 -10.49
C GLN A 169 -24.27 -6.87 -11.25
N ASN A 170 -24.15 -7.96 -12.00
CA ASN A 170 -25.30 -8.63 -12.59
C ASN A 170 -26.25 -8.99 -11.45
N SER A 171 -27.46 -8.45 -11.57
CA SER A 171 -28.64 -8.75 -10.74
C SER A 171 -29.06 -10.21 -10.88
#